data_AF-A0AAX1UR35-F1
#
_entry.id   AF-A0AAX1UR35-F1
#
_cell.length_a   1.000
_cell.length_b   1.000
_cell.length_c   1.000
_cell.angle_alpha   90.00
_cell.angle_beta   90.00
_cell.angle_gamma   90.00
#
_symmetry.space_group_name_H-M   'P 1'
#
loop_
_entity.id
_entity.type
_entity.pdbx_description
1 polymer ?
#
loop_
_entity_poly.entity_id
_entity_poly.type
_entity_poly.pdbx_seq_one_letter_code
_entity_poly.pdbx_strand_id
1 'polypeptide(L)'
;MSERLNRQLVLETPVAGADGAGGSILSWTALGIVWGRIEPGAGRETQGIEIPLGTVPLRITVRAAPVGAAARPQPGQRFREGARLYPVLAVTEKDADGRYLMCFAREEVPA
;
A
#
# COMPACT_ATOMS: atom_id res chain seq x y z
N MET A 1 12.58 18.44 -8.50
CA MET A 1 11.46 18.62 -7.54
C MET A 1 11.67 17.64 -6.40
N SER A 2 11.70 18.09 -5.15
CA SER A 2 11.76 17.18 -4.00
C SER A 2 10.34 16.72 -3.62
N GLU A 3 10.15 15.43 -3.42
CA GLU A 3 8.89 14.91 -2.88
C GLU A 3 8.84 15.19 -1.37
N ARG A 4 7.72 15.76 -0.90
CA ARG A 4 7.48 16.00 0.52
C ARG A 4 6.83 14.78 1.16
N LEU A 5 7.65 13.86 1.65
CA LEU A 5 7.21 12.68 2.40
C LEU A 5 6.92 13.09 3.85
N ASN A 6 5.65 13.28 4.18
CA ASN A 6 5.20 13.89 5.45
C ASN A 6 4.39 12.95 6.34
N ARG A 7 4.15 11.71 5.92
CA ARG A 7 3.42 10.70 6.69
C ARG A 7 4.35 9.56 7.09
N GLN A 8 4.29 9.15 8.35
CA GLN A 8 4.98 7.98 8.84
C GLN A 8 4.05 6.77 8.70
N LEU A 9 4.44 5.79 7.89
CA LEU A 9 3.63 4.63 7.56
C LEU A 9 4.34 3.35 8.00
N VAL A 10 3.60 2.44 8.62
CA VAL A 10 4.09 1.08 8.88
C VAL A 10 3.78 0.23 7.65
N LEU A 11 4.81 -0.36 7.03
CA LEU A 11 4.62 -1.36 5.98
C LEU A 11 4.37 -2.71 6.63
N GLU A 12 3.28 -3.38 6.26
CA GLU A 12 2.89 -4.68 6.78
C GLU A 12 2.72 -5.70 5.66
N THR A 13 3.14 -6.93 5.92
CA THR A 13 2.96 -8.07 5.02
C THR A 13 1.94 -9.04 5.58
N PRO A 14 1.08 -9.65 4.75
CA PRO A 14 0.20 -10.71 5.21
C PRO A 14 1.02 -11.95 5.57
N VAL A 15 0.63 -12.64 6.63
CA VAL A 15 1.17 -13.92 7.07
C VAL A 15 0.00 -14.88 7.25
N ALA A 16 -0.01 -15.94 6.44
CA ALA A 16 -0.98 -17.02 6.53
C ALA A 16 -0.69 -17.86 7.78
N GLY A 17 -1.59 -17.81 8.75
CA GLY A 17 -1.64 -18.75 9.86
C GLY A 17 -2.58 -19.90 9.51
N ALA A 18 -2.13 -21.14 9.71
CA ALA A 18 -3.00 -22.29 9.63
C ALA A 18 -4.02 -22.23 10.78
N ASP A 19 -5.32 -22.26 10.46
CA ASP A 19 -6.38 -22.21 11.47
C ASP A 19 -6.71 -23.58 12.08
N GLY A 20 -5.98 -24.63 11.68
CA GLY A 20 -6.19 -26.01 12.12
C GLY A 20 -7.46 -26.68 11.59
N ALA A 21 -8.32 -25.95 10.85
CA ALA A 21 -9.61 -26.39 10.33
C ALA A 21 -9.72 -26.31 8.79
N GLY A 22 -8.66 -25.88 8.10
CA GLY A 22 -8.58 -25.81 6.64
C GLY A 22 -8.84 -24.42 6.06
N GLY A 23 -9.04 -23.40 6.90
CA GLY A 23 -8.98 -22.00 6.52
C GLY A 23 -7.60 -21.38 6.81
N SER A 24 -7.38 -20.19 6.26
CA SER A 24 -6.17 -19.40 6.52
C SER A 24 -6.58 -18.14 7.25
N ILE A 25 -6.08 -17.95 8.47
CA ILE A 25 -6.15 -16.66 9.15
C ILE A 25 -5.06 -15.78 8.54
N LEU A 26 -5.46 -14.66 7.92
CA LEU A 26 -4.51 -13.64 7.48
C LEU A 26 -4.19 -12.74 8.67
N SER A 27 -3.04 -13.00 9.29
CA SER A 27 -2.42 -12.05 10.22
C SER A 27 -1.54 -11.06 9.45
N TRP A 28 -1.21 -9.93 10.06
CA TRP A 28 -0.34 -8.91 9.45
C TRP A 28 0.89 -8.69 10.31
N THR A 29 2.07 -8.79 9.70
CA THR A 29 3.36 -8.56 10.37
C THR A 29 3.99 -7.28 9.85
N ALA A 30 4.46 -6.43 10.76
CA ALA A 30 5.17 -5.21 10.40
C ALA A 30 6.57 -5.52 9.85
N LEU A 31 6.88 -5.00 8.66
CA LEU A 31 8.21 -5.04 8.05
C LEU A 31 9.08 -3.86 8.47
N GLY A 32 8.47 -2.71 8.77
CA GLY A 32 9.19 -1.52 9.19
C GLY A 32 8.42 -0.23 8.93
N ILE A 33 9.08 0.89 9.17
CA ILE A 33 8.51 2.23 8.99
C ILE A 33 9.09 2.86 7.73
N VAL A 34 8.22 3.43 6.91
CA VAL A 34 8.57 4.25 5.75
C VAL A 34 7.94 5.62 5.85
N TRP A 35 8.61 6.63 5.29
CA TRP A 35 8.01 7.95 5.09
C TRP A 35 7.36 8.00 3.72
N GLY A 36 6.12 8.47 3.69
CA GLY A 36 5.31 8.53 2.49
C GLY A 36 4.57 9.85 2.32
N ARG A 37 4.06 10.07 1.11
CA ARG A 37 3.12 11.11 0.76
C ARG A 37 1.87 10.44 0.20
N ILE A 38 0.71 10.72 0.77
CA ILE A 38 -0.58 10.18 0.33
C ILE A 38 -1.30 11.26 -0.47
N GLU A 39 -1.75 10.91 -1.68
CA GLU A 39 -2.50 11.78 -2.58
C GLU A 39 -3.70 11.01 -3.17
N PRO A 40 -4.83 11.67 -3.46
CA PRO A 40 -5.92 11.03 -4.18
C PRO A 40 -5.47 10.46 -5.53
N GLY A 41 -5.87 9.24 -5.82
CA GLY A 41 -5.79 8.65 -7.15
C GLY A 41 -6.68 9.42 -8.14
N ALA A 42 -6.40 9.29 -9.43
CA ALA A 42 -7.37 9.73 -10.43
C ALA A 42 -8.60 8.81 -10.30
N GLY A 43 -9.77 9.39 -10.05
CA GLY A 43 -11.03 8.66 -10.12
C GLY A 43 -11.28 8.28 -11.58
N ARG A 44 -10.81 7.11 -11.99
CA ARG A 44 -11.20 6.55 -13.29
C ARG A 44 -12.45 5.72 -13.04
N GLU A 45 -13.59 6.21 -13.50
CA GLU A 45 -14.80 5.41 -13.66
C GLU A 45 -14.53 4.40 -14.79
N THR A 46 -13.80 3.33 -14.47
CA THR A 46 -13.65 2.20 -15.39
C THR A 46 -14.95 1.42 -15.33
N GLN A 47 -15.82 1.62 -16.34
CA GLN A 47 -16.93 0.73 -16.63
C GLN A 47 -16.39 -0.72 -16.67
N GLY A 48 -16.75 -1.53 -15.67
CA GLY A 48 -16.46 -2.97 -15.67
C GLY A 48 -15.64 -3.51 -14.48
N ILE A 49 -15.08 -2.66 -13.60
CA ILE A 49 -14.58 -3.13 -12.30
C ILE A 49 -15.51 -2.56 -11.24
N GLU A 50 -16.28 -3.45 -10.61
CA GLU A 50 -17.12 -3.13 -9.46
C GLU A 50 -16.20 -2.78 -8.28
N ILE A 51 -15.74 -1.53 -8.23
CA ILE A 51 -15.10 -0.99 -7.03
C ILE A 51 -16.25 -0.81 -6.04
N PRO A 52 -16.18 -1.40 -4.83
CA PRO A 52 -17.19 -1.19 -3.81
C PRO A 52 -17.46 0.30 -3.63
N LEU A 53 -18.73 0.71 -3.81
CA LEU A 53 -19.20 2.07 -3.59
C LEU A 53 -18.65 2.59 -2.26
N GLY A 54 -17.78 3.59 -2.30
CA GLY A 54 -17.18 4.21 -1.11
C GLY A 54 -15.66 4.06 -0.95
N THR A 55 -14.96 3.36 -1.85
CA THR A 55 -13.49 3.22 -1.74
C THR A 55 -12.75 4.28 -2.58
N VAL A 56 -12.00 5.17 -1.91
CA VAL A 56 -11.21 6.23 -2.60
C VAL A 56 -9.88 5.66 -3.09
N PRO A 57 -9.58 5.71 -4.41
CA PRO A 57 -8.26 5.34 -4.90
C PRO A 57 -7.21 6.32 -4.38
N LEU A 58 -6.04 5.81 -4.00
CA LEU A 58 -4.93 6.57 -3.46
C LEU A 58 -3.63 6.28 -4.22
N ARG A 59 -2.78 7.30 -4.26
CA ARG A 59 -1.39 7.24 -4.70
C ARG A 59 -0.50 7.54 -3.50
N ILE A 60 0.31 6.58 -3.10
CA ILE A 60 1.24 6.70 -1.98
C ILE A 60 2.66 6.69 -2.54
N THR A 61 3.34 7.82 -2.47
CA THR A 61 4.75 7.94 -2.86
C THR A 61 5.64 7.65 -1.67
N VAL A 62 6.64 6.77 -1.82
CA VAL A 62 7.66 6.46 -0.80
C VAL A 62 9.06 6.51 -1.42
N ARG A 63 10.11 6.52 -0.58
CA ARG A 63 11.49 6.34 -1.09
C ARG A 63 11.64 4.95 -1.71
N ALA A 64 12.39 4.88 -2.80
CA ALA A 64 12.74 3.62 -3.41
C ALA A 64 13.68 2.80 -2.52
N ALA A 65 13.55 1.48 -2.65
CA ALA A 65 14.48 0.50 -2.14
C ALA A 65 14.84 -0.45 -3.29
N PRO A 66 16.02 -1.10 -3.26
CA PRO A 66 16.42 -2.06 -4.28
C PRO A 66 15.37 -3.16 -4.48
N VAL A 67 15.26 -3.69 -5.70
CA VAL A 67 14.37 -4.83 -6.00
C VAL A 67 14.74 -6.01 -5.10
N GLY A 68 13.73 -6.62 -4.47
CA GLY A 68 13.91 -7.72 -3.52
C GLY A 68 14.24 -7.31 -2.08
N ALA A 69 14.52 -6.03 -1.81
CA ALA A 69 14.70 -5.56 -0.44
C ALA A 69 13.38 -5.60 0.33
N ALA A 70 13.42 -6.01 1.61
CA ALA A 70 12.23 -6.07 2.47
C ALA A 70 11.53 -4.71 2.65
N ALA A 71 12.29 -3.61 2.52
CA ALA A 71 11.75 -2.25 2.58
C ALA A 71 11.05 -1.80 1.29
N ARG A 72 11.14 -2.56 0.19
CA ARG A 72 10.47 -2.26 -1.08
C ARG A 72 9.02 -2.77 -1.01
N PRO A 73 8.00 -1.90 -1.00
CA PRO A 73 6.61 -2.34 -0.94
C PRO A 73 6.24 -3.24 -2.13
N GLN A 74 5.31 -4.17 -1.89
CA GLN A 74 4.83 -5.12 -2.87
C GLN A 74 3.29 -5.14 -2.93
N PRO A 75 2.69 -5.49 -4.08
CA PRO A 75 1.25 -5.76 -4.15
C PRO A 75 0.83 -6.83 -3.13
N GLY A 76 -0.33 -6.65 -2.49
CA GLY A 76 -0.83 -7.54 -1.44
C GLY A 76 -0.33 -7.20 -0.03
N GLN A 77 0.70 -6.34 0.10
CA GLN A 77 1.04 -5.70 1.37
C GLN A 77 0.09 -4.54 1.69
N ARG A 78 0.25 -3.91 2.85
CA ARG A 78 -0.49 -2.69 3.19
C ARG A 78 0.38 -1.70 3.94
N PHE A 79 0.03 -0.42 3.82
CA PHE A 79 0.51 0.60 4.75
C PHE A 79 -0.50 0.80 5.88
N ARG A 80 -0.01 1.10 7.08
CA ARG A 80 -0.83 1.48 8.23
C ARG A 80 -0.41 2.84 8.79
N GLU A 81 -1.39 3.72 9.00
CA GLU A 81 -1.25 5.00 9.71
C GLU A 81 -2.22 5.00 10.90
N GLY A 82 -1.74 4.58 12.07
CA GLY A 82 -2.59 4.39 13.25
C GLY A 82 -3.66 3.30 13.01
N ALA A 83 -4.93 3.72 12.94
CA ALA A 83 -6.06 2.84 12.65
C ALA A 83 -6.42 2.77 11.16
N ARG A 84 -5.83 3.62 10.31
CA ARG A 84 -6.10 3.64 8.87
C ARG A 84 -5.24 2.62 8.16
N LEU A 85 -5.86 1.88 7.23
CA LEU A 85 -5.21 0.83 6.47
C LEU A 85 -5.27 1.16 4.98
N TYR A 86 -4.15 0.94 4.29
CA TYR A 86 -3.99 1.20 2.88
C TYR A 86 -3.44 -0.02 2.16
N PRO A 87 -4.31 -0.97 1.74
CA PRO A 87 -3.89 -2.09 0.92
C PRO A 87 -3.19 -1.61 -0.36
N VAL A 88 -2.02 -2.18 -0.65
CA VAL A 88 -1.21 -1.88 -1.83
C VAL A 88 -1.66 -2.79 -2.97
N LEU A 89 -2.16 -2.17 -4.03
CA LEU A 89 -2.70 -2.84 -5.22
C LEU A 89 -1.62 -3.03 -6.30
N ALA A 90 -0.77 -2.02 -6.46
CA ALA A 90 0.33 -2.05 -7.44
C ALA A 90 1.47 -1.12 -7.00
N VAL A 91 2.69 -1.39 -7.47
CA VAL A 91 3.88 -0.58 -7.20
C VAL A 91 4.64 -0.35 -8.49
N THR A 92 5.05 0.89 -8.75
CA THR A 92 5.88 1.27 -9.90
C THR A 92 6.92 2.31 -9.50
N GLU A 93 7.98 2.45 -10.28
CA GLU A 93 8.88 3.61 -10.19
C GLU A 93 8.11 4.89 -10.50
N LYS A 94 8.37 5.96 -9.74
CA LYS A 94 7.73 7.27 -9.92
C LYS A 94 8.53 8.20 -10.82
N ASP A 95 9.86 8.12 -10.75
CA ASP A 95 10.77 8.98 -11.51
C ASP A 95 11.77 8.15 -12.33
N ALA A 96 12.37 8.79 -13.33
CA ALA A 96 13.35 8.15 -14.20
C ALA A 96 14.65 7.77 -13.47
N ASP A 97 14.94 8.46 -12.36
CA ASP A 97 16.13 8.24 -11.54
C ASP A 97 15.95 7.10 -10.52
N GLY A 98 14.76 6.50 -10.42
CA GLY A 98 14.44 5.41 -9.49
C GLY A 98 14.56 5.79 -8.01
N ARG A 99 14.34 7.06 -7.64
CA ARG A 99 14.48 7.55 -6.27
C ARG A 99 13.22 7.34 -5.43
N TYR A 100 12.07 7.26 -6.09
CA TYR A 100 10.77 7.10 -5.43
C TYR A 100 9.93 6.04 -6.11
N LEU A 101 9.14 5.35 -5.30
CA LEU A 101 8.12 4.41 -5.74
C LEU A 101 6.75 5.05 -5.60
N MET A 102 5.88 4.80 -6.59
CA MET A 102 4.46 5.07 -6.53
C MET A 102 3.72 3.78 -6.21
N CYS A 103 3.01 3.77 -5.09
CA CYS A 103 2.12 2.68 -4.70
C CYS A 103 0.68 3.10 -5.00
N PHE A 104 -0.02 2.31 -5.80
CA PHE A 104 -1.47 2.43 -5.96
C PHE A 104 -2.12 1.71 -4.79
N ALA A 105 -2.97 2.41 -4.07
CA ALA A 105 -3.62 1.90 -2.88
C ALA A 105 -5.08 2.35 -2.82
N ARG A 106 -5.77 1.91 -1.79
CA ARG A 106 -7.09 2.41 -1.41
C ARG A 106 -7.18 2.50 0.10
N GLU A 107 -8.03 3.36 0.65
CA GLU A 107 -8.31 3.33 2.09
C GLU A 107 -9.33 2.23 2.37
N GLU A 108 -9.01 1.33 3.31
CA GLU A 108 -9.94 0.33 3.80
C GLU A 108 -10.86 0.97 4.83
N VAL A 109 -12.17 0.95 4.57
CA VAL A 109 -13.18 1.38 5.52
C VAL A 109 -13.66 0.13 6.27
N PRO A 110 -13.51 0.05 7.60
CA PRO A 110 -14.08 -1.03 8.38
C PRO A 110 -15.59 -1.12 8.12
N ALA A 111 -16.08 -2.33 7.86
CA ALA A 111 -17.51 -2.62 7.72
C ALA A 111 -18.26 -2.43 9.05
#